data_AF-A0A7X0AYS8-F1
#
_entry.id   AF-A0A7X0AYS8-F1
#
_cell.length_a   1.000
_cell.length_b   1.000
_cell.length_c   1.000
_cell.angle_alpha   90.00
_cell.angle_beta   90.00
_cell.angle_gamma   90.00
#
_symmetry.space_group_name_H-M   'P 1'
#
loop_
_entity.id
_entity.type
_entity.pdbx_description
1 polymer ?
#
loop_
_entity_poly.entity_id
_entity_poly.type
_entity_poly.pdbx_seq_one_letter_code
_entity_poly.pdbx_strand_id
1 'polypeptide(L)'
;MSFAGLFPPATRRYLVTSAVSAAFYVLSIKAISWGQPQLSGPVLWGAILVPALCIAVQLWATLRLMAQVDEFMRALLARRFIIAACLAFIVASTWGFMETFAQVEHMPGFMVYAVFWVAFCLVSPFIRTSH
;
A
#
# COMPACT_ATOMS: atom_id res chain seq x y z
N MET A 1 -5.11 23.97 -16.46
CA MET A 1 -5.96 22.83 -16.89
C MET A 1 -6.52 22.16 -15.64
N SER A 2 -7.84 22.12 -15.47
CA SER A 2 -8.46 21.49 -14.30
C SER A 2 -8.28 19.96 -14.40
N PHE A 3 -7.76 19.31 -13.34
CA PHE A 3 -7.66 17.85 -13.23
C PHE A 3 -9.00 17.11 -13.44
N ALA A 4 -10.13 17.84 -13.46
CA ALA A 4 -11.47 17.31 -13.63
C ALA A 4 -11.72 16.59 -14.97
N GLY A 5 -10.95 16.87 -16.03
CA GLY A 5 -11.15 16.27 -17.36
C GLY A 5 -10.17 15.17 -17.77
N LEU A 6 -9.13 14.91 -16.96
CA LEU A 6 -8.00 14.04 -17.35
C LEU A 6 -8.25 12.55 -17.09
N PHE A 7 -9.14 12.23 -16.16
CA PHE A 7 -9.42 10.85 -15.73
C PHE A 7 -10.90 10.61 -15.52
N PRO A 8 -11.39 9.36 -15.74
CA PRO A 8 -12.75 8.98 -15.35
C PRO A 8 -13.03 9.27 -13.87
N PRO A 9 -14.28 9.54 -13.48
CA PRO A 9 -14.63 9.86 -12.09
C PRO A 9 -14.19 8.79 -11.07
N ALA A 10 -14.28 7.52 -11.43
CA ALA A 10 -13.83 6.39 -10.61
C ALA A 10 -12.31 6.46 -10.35
N THR A 11 -11.52 6.63 -11.42
CA THR A 11 -10.07 6.79 -11.34
C THR A 11 -9.67 8.02 -10.54
N ARG A 12 -10.34 9.16 -10.75
CA ARG A 12 -10.06 10.38 -9.97
C ARG A 12 -10.32 10.16 -8.48
N ARG A 13 -11.45 9.51 -8.12
CA ARG A 13 -11.76 9.19 -6.72
C ARG A 13 -10.71 8.27 -6.12
N TYR A 14 -10.30 7.23 -6.85
CA TYR A 14 -9.21 6.35 -6.44
C TYR A 14 -7.92 7.13 -6.16
N LEU A 15 -7.47 7.96 -7.10
CA LEU A 15 -6.23 8.75 -6.95
C LEU A 15 -6.27 9.66 -5.73
N VAL A 16 -7.39 10.35 -5.51
CA VAL A 16 -7.56 11.21 -4.32
C VAL A 16 -7.56 10.38 -3.04
N THR A 17 -8.32 9.28 -2.99
CA THR A 17 -8.35 8.39 -1.82
C THR A 17 -6.98 7.81 -1.53
N SER A 18 -6.22 7.41 -2.55
CA SER A 18 -4.87 6.90 -2.40
C SER A 18 -3.87 7.95 -1.94
N ALA A 19 -3.91 9.17 -2.50
CA ALA A 19 -3.03 10.25 -2.07
C ALA A 19 -3.31 10.65 -0.60
N VAL A 20 -4.58 10.77 -0.23
CA VAL A 20 -4.99 11.07 1.15
C VAL A 20 -4.56 9.94 2.09
N SER A 21 -4.88 8.69 1.75
CA SER A 21 -4.51 7.54 2.58
C SER A 21 -3.00 7.41 2.76
N ALA A 22 -2.22 7.58 1.69
CA ALA A 22 -0.76 7.55 1.77
C ALA A 22 -0.19 8.67 2.64
N ALA A 23 -0.72 9.89 2.54
CA ALA A 23 -0.32 11.00 3.38
C ALA A 23 -0.60 10.72 4.87
N PHE A 24 -1.82 10.27 5.20
CA PHE A 24 -2.19 9.90 6.57
C PHE A 24 -1.37 8.72 7.10
N TYR A 25 -1.08 7.72 6.27
CA TYR A 25 -0.22 6.60 6.64
C TYR A 25 1.18 7.07 7.04
N VAL A 26 1.84 7.88 6.21
CA VAL A 26 3.19 8.39 6.50
C VAL A 26 3.18 9.33 7.71
N LEU A 27 2.21 10.23 7.80
CA LEU A 27 2.08 11.17 8.92
C LEU A 27 1.82 10.44 10.24
N SER A 28 0.97 9.41 10.25
CA SER A 28 0.68 8.64 11.46
C SER A 28 1.91 7.88 11.96
N ILE A 29 2.68 7.25 11.07
CA ILE A 29 3.96 6.60 11.45
C ILE A 29 4.91 7.63 12.03
N LYS A 30 5.12 8.79 11.38
CA LYS A 30 5.98 9.86 11.90
C LYS A 30 5.52 10.36 13.27
N ALA A 31 4.22 10.58 13.44
CA ALA A 31 3.64 11.05 14.70
C ALA A 31 3.83 10.03 15.83
N ILE A 32 3.57 8.75 15.57
CA ILE A 32 3.80 7.66 16.53
C ILE A 32 5.28 7.62 16.88
N SER A 33 6.18 7.53 15.90
CA SER A 33 7.63 7.46 16.12
C SER A 33 8.17 8.64 16.93
N TRP A 34 7.64 9.85 16.72
CA TRP A 34 8.03 11.04 17.48
C TRP A 34 7.48 11.04 18.92
N GLY A 35 6.25 10.57 19.12
CA GLY A 35 5.57 10.56 20.42
C GLY A 35 5.77 9.29 21.25
N GLN A 36 6.46 8.26 20.74
CA GLN A 36 6.65 6.96 21.38
C GLN A 36 7.02 7.06 22.88
N PRO A 37 7.97 7.91 23.32
CA PRO A 37 8.33 7.98 24.74
C PRO A 37 7.20 8.46 25.66
N GLN A 38 6.16 9.13 25.12
CA GLN A 38 5.03 9.69 25.88
C GLN A 38 3.71 8.94 25.67
N LEU A 39 3.62 8.09 24.66
CA LEU A 39 2.40 7.34 24.35
C LEU A 39 2.33 6.06 25.19
N SER A 40 1.27 5.90 25.98
CA SER A 40 1.03 4.68 26.76
C SER A 40 -0.46 4.33 26.85
N GLY A 41 -0.73 3.08 27.20
CA GLY A 41 -2.09 2.60 27.44
C GLY A 41 -3.01 2.74 26.21
N PRO A 42 -4.30 3.09 26.40
CA PRO A 42 -5.29 3.15 25.32
C PRO A 42 -4.93 4.10 24.17
N VAL A 43 -4.17 5.18 24.45
CA VAL A 43 -3.80 6.18 23.43
C VAL A 43 -2.85 5.58 22.41
N LEU A 44 -1.87 4.78 22.85
CA LEU A 44 -0.94 4.10 21.95
C LEU A 44 -1.69 3.12 21.03
N TRP A 45 -2.62 2.33 21.58
CA TRP A 45 -3.45 1.42 20.79
C TRP A 45 -4.28 2.16 19.74
N GLY A 46 -4.94 3.25 20.13
CA GLY A 46 -5.68 4.10 19.20
C GLY A 46 -4.79 4.66 18.09
N ALA A 47 -3.57 5.09 18.43
CA ALA A 47 -2.62 5.62 17.45
C ALA A 47 -2.16 4.55 16.44
N ILE A 48 -1.89 3.32 16.87
CA ILE A 48 -1.47 2.20 16.00
C ILE A 48 -2.58 1.78 15.02
N LEU A 49 -3.85 1.95 15.38
CA LEU A 49 -4.97 1.66 14.48
C LEU A 49 -5.04 2.62 13.28
N VAL A 50 -4.51 3.84 13.41
CA VAL A 50 -4.56 4.84 12.33
C VAL A 50 -3.84 4.36 11.05
N PRO A 51 -2.55 3.96 11.07
CA PRO A 51 -1.90 3.44 9.87
C PRO A 51 -2.55 2.15 9.36
N ALA A 52 -3.06 1.29 10.25
CA ALA A 52 -3.78 0.07 9.85
C ALA A 52 -5.07 0.39 9.07
N LEU A 53 -5.84 1.39 9.50
CA LEU A 53 -7.01 1.87 8.78
C LEU A 53 -6.64 2.48 7.43
N CYS A 54 -5.51 3.19 7.33
CA CYS A 54 -5.03 3.72 6.05
C CYS A 54 -4.76 2.58 5.04
N ILE A 55 -4.12 1.49 5.50
CA ILE A 55 -3.91 0.28 4.69
C ILE A 55 -5.26 -0.28 4.22
N ALA A 56 -6.22 -0.45 5.13
CA ALA A 56 -7.55 -0.97 4.80
C ALA A 56 -8.29 -0.10 3.78
N VAL A 57 -8.26 1.23 3.96
CA VAL A 57 -8.85 2.20 3.03
C VAL A 57 -8.20 2.12 1.65
N GLN A 58 -6.87 1.98 1.58
CA GLN A 58 -6.16 1.89 0.32
C GLN A 58 -6.48 0.57 -0.43
N LEU A 59 -6.54 -0.55 0.28
CA LEU A 59 -6.94 -1.83 -0.30
C LEU A 59 -8.39 -1.78 -0.80
N TRP A 60 -9.31 -1.27 0.02
CA TRP A 60 -10.70 -1.07 -0.39
C TRP A 60 -10.83 -0.16 -1.62
N ALA A 61 -10.09 0.95 -1.67
CA ALA A 61 -10.11 1.86 -2.81
C ALA A 61 -9.64 1.16 -4.10
N THR A 62 -8.62 0.31 -3.99
CA THR A 62 -8.08 -0.46 -5.12
C THR A 62 -9.08 -1.50 -5.62
N LEU A 63 -9.67 -2.29 -4.71
CA LEU A 63 -10.69 -3.28 -5.06
C LEU A 63 -11.95 -2.62 -5.64
N ARG A 64 -12.34 -1.48 -5.08
CA ARG A 64 -13.45 -0.68 -5.61
C ARG A 64 -13.17 -0.16 -7.01
N LEU A 65 -11.94 0.29 -7.30
CA LEU A 65 -11.55 0.68 -8.66
C LEU A 65 -11.67 -0.51 -9.61
N MET A 66 -11.16 -1.69 -9.22
CA MET A 66 -11.27 -2.91 -10.04
C MET A 66 -12.72 -3.27 -10.36
N ALA A 67 -13.66 -3.03 -9.45
CA ALA A 67 -15.08 -3.27 -9.67
C ALA A 67 -15.78 -2.25 -10.59
N GLN A 68 -15.15 -1.09 -10.82
CA GLN A 68 -15.74 0.03 -11.57
C GLN A 68 -15.15 0.21 -12.97
N VAL A 69 -14.03 -0.44 -13.28
CA VAL A 69 -13.41 -0.44 -14.61
C VAL A 69 -13.95 -1.57 -15.48
N ASP A 70 -13.68 -1.50 -16.78
CA ASP A 70 -14.04 -2.56 -17.73
C ASP A 70 -13.30 -3.89 -17.45
N GLU A 71 -13.75 -4.98 -18.10
CA GLU A 71 -13.21 -6.33 -17.89
C GLU A 71 -11.70 -6.43 -18.16
N PHE A 72 -11.24 -5.77 -19.22
CA PHE A 72 -9.83 -5.80 -19.61
C PHE A 72 -8.97 -5.11 -18.55
N MET A 73 -9.34 -3.91 -18.15
CA MET A 73 -8.65 -3.13 -17.12
C MET A 73 -8.73 -3.81 -15.76
N ARG A 74 -9.84 -4.47 -15.44
CA ARG A 74 -10.01 -5.26 -14.21
C ARG A 74 -9.03 -6.43 -14.18
N ALA A 75 -8.97 -7.23 -15.24
CA ALA A 75 -8.03 -8.34 -15.36
C ALA A 75 -6.56 -7.86 -15.31
N LEU A 76 -6.27 -6.74 -15.99
CA LEU A 76 -4.95 -6.12 -16.00
C LEU A 76 -4.51 -5.63 -14.61
N LEU A 77 -5.40 -4.94 -13.88
CA LEU A 77 -5.15 -4.48 -12.52
C LEU A 77 -4.97 -5.66 -11.56
N ALA A 78 -5.80 -6.69 -11.66
CA ALA A 78 -5.69 -7.89 -10.84
C ALA A 78 -4.35 -8.61 -11.06
N ARG A 79 -3.93 -8.78 -12.33
CA ARG A 79 -2.63 -9.37 -12.68
C ARG A 79 -1.46 -8.59 -12.07
N ARG A 80 -1.46 -7.25 -12.21
CA ARG A 80 -0.43 -6.38 -11.60
C ARG A 80 -0.42 -6.51 -10.07
N PHE A 81 -1.60 -6.55 -9.46
CA PHE A 81 -1.75 -6.66 -8.01
C PHE A 81 -1.21 -8.00 -7.48
N ILE A 82 -1.53 -9.11 -8.15
CA ILE A 82 -1.03 -10.44 -7.79
C ILE A 82 0.50 -10.52 -7.95
N ILE A 83 1.04 -10.05 -9.07
CA ILE A 83 2.49 -10.07 -9.29
C ILE A 83 3.22 -9.22 -8.26
N ALA A 84 2.70 -8.04 -7.94
CA ALA A 84 3.24 -7.19 -6.87
C ALA A 84 3.19 -7.89 -5.50
N ALA A 85 2.12 -8.63 -5.20
CA ALA A 85 2.00 -9.42 -3.98
C ALA A 85 3.03 -10.55 -3.92
N CYS A 86 3.24 -11.27 -5.03
CA CYS A 86 4.28 -12.30 -5.12
C CYS A 86 5.68 -11.71 -4.89
N LEU A 87 5.99 -10.56 -5.50
CA LEU A 87 7.27 -9.89 -5.28
C LEU A 87 7.45 -9.44 -3.83
N ALA A 88 6.41 -8.85 -3.22
CA ALA A 88 6.45 -8.45 -1.82
C ALA A 88 6.62 -9.65 -0.89
N PHE A 89 5.96 -10.77 -1.19
CA PHE A 89 6.10 -12.02 -0.46
C PHE A 89 7.53 -12.55 -0.53
N ILE A 90 8.13 -12.61 -1.72
CA ILE A 90 9.53 -13.02 -1.91
C ILE A 90 10.45 -12.13 -1.06
N VAL A 91 10.36 -10.80 -1.19
CA VAL A 91 11.22 -9.86 -0.47
C VAL A 91 11.05 -9.99 1.04
N ALA A 92 9.80 -10.03 1.53
CA ALA A 92 9.49 -10.14 2.95
C ALA A 92 10.00 -11.45 3.55
N SER A 93 9.79 -12.58 2.87
CA SER A 93 10.27 -13.89 3.32
C SER A 93 11.78 -13.97 3.27
N THR A 94 12.43 -13.49 2.21
CA THR A 94 13.90 -13.43 2.14
C THR A 94 14.47 -12.60 3.29
N TRP A 95 13.88 -11.44 3.59
CA TRP A 95 14.32 -10.63 4.72
C TRP A 95 14.10 -11.34 6.07
N GLY A 96 12.94 -11.96 6.28
CA GLY A 96 12.70 -12.75 7.49
C GLY A 96 13.68 -13.91 7.67
N PHE A 97 14.08 -14.58 6.58
CA PHE A 97 15.14 -15.60 6.63
C PHE A 97 16.50 -15.01 6.97
N MET A 98 16.85 -13.86 6.39
CA MET A 98 18.11 -13.19 6.73
C MET A 98 18.14 -12.75 8.20
N GLU A 99 17.05 -12.22 8.75
CA GLU A 99 16.97 -11.88 10.18
C GLU A 99 17.15 -13.12 11.05
N THR A 100 16.48 -14.21 10.68
CA THR A 100 16.47 -15.45 11.48
C THR A 100 17.81 -16.19 11.43
N PHE A 101 18.45 -16.28 10.26
CA PHE A 101 19.59 -17.17 10.03
C PHE A 101 20.91 -16.45 9.76
N ALA A 102 20.87 -15.21 9.28
CA ALA A 102 22.08 -14.42 8.96
C ALA A 102 22.29 -13.23 9.92
N GLN A 103 21.43 -13.07 10.94
CA GLN A 103 21.49 -12.00 11.95
C GLN A 103 21.63 -10.58 11.35
N VAL A 104 20.96 -10.33 10.23
CA VAL A 104 20.86 -8.96 9.69
C VAL A 104 19.98 -8.09 10.59
N GLU A 105 20.06 -6.77 10.41
CA GLU A 105 19.28 -5.80 11.17
C GLU A 105 17.77 -6.04 11.05
N HIS A 106 17.06 -5.93 12.17
CA HIS A 106 15.61 -6.11 12.21
C HIS A 106 14.90 -4.99 11.46
N MET A 107 14.04 -5.37 10.52
CA MET A 107 13.19 -4.47 9.76
C MET A 107 11.74 -4.59 10.25
N PRO A 108 11.07 -3.47 10.56
CA PRO A 108 9.69 -3.52 11.01
C PRO A 108 8.77 -4.15 9.96
N GLY A 109 7.96 -5.14 10.36
CA GLY A 109 7.11 -5.91 9.44
C GLY A 109 6.12 -5.07 8.63
N PHE A 110 5.73 -3.87 9.10
CA PHE A 110 4.87 -2.98 8.33
C PHE A 110 5.52 -2.44 7.05
N MET A 111 6.85 -2.54 6.89
CA MET A 111 7.57 -2.19 5.66
C MET A 111 7.13 -3.03 4.46
N VAL A 112 6.60 -4.23 4.67
CA VAL A 112 6.06 -5.08 3.58
C VAL A 112 4.97 -4.36 2.79
N TYR A 113 4.18 -3.49 3.44
CA TYR A 113 3.19 -2.67 2.76
C TYR A 113 3.83 -1.67 1.78
N ALA A 114 4.92 -1.03 2.17
CA ALA A 114 5.67 -0.13 1.28
C ALA A 114 6.30 -0.91 0.11
N VAL A 115 6.92 -2.06 0.39
CA VAL A 115 7.50 -2.95 -0.62
C VAL A 115 6.44 -3.37 -1.65
N PHE A 116 5.24 -3.73 -1.20
CA PHE A 116 4.13 -4.09 -2.08
C PHE A 116 3.78 -2.97 -3.06
N TRP A 117 3.61 -1.72 -2.59
CA TRP A 117 3.26 -0.61 -3.48
C TRP A 117 4.39 -0.19 -4.41
N VAL A 118 5.65 -0.29 -3.94
CA VAL A 118 6.82 -0.11 -4.81
C VAL A 118 6.81 -1.16 -5.92
N ALA A 119 6.62 -2.44 -5.59
CA ALA A 119 6.51 -3.51 -6.57
C ALA A 119 5.35 -3.26 -7.55
N PHE A 120 4.18 -2.84 -7.05
CA PHE A 120 3.02 -2.50 -7.88
C PHE A 120 3.32 -1.40 -8.90
N CYS A 121 3.96 -0.31 -8.45
CA CYS A 121 4.38 0.79 -9.32
C CYS A 121 5.43 0.33 -10.34
N LEU A 122 6.39 -0.50 -9.92
CA LEU A 122 7.44 -1.03 -10.79
C LEU A 122 6.89 -1.95 -11.88
N VAL A 123 5.94 -2.84 -11.58
CA VAL A 123 5.41 -3.80 -12.57
C VAL A 123 4.35 -3.21 -13.49
N SER A 124 3.64 -2.16 -13.05
CA SER A 124 2.57 -1.51 -13.81
C SER A 124 2.94 -1.07 -15.24
N PRO A 125 4.11 -0.46 -15.52
CA PRO A 125 4.50 -0.08 -16.88
C PRO A 125 4.86 -1.27 -17.78
N PHE A 126 5.27 -2.40 -17.23
CA PHE A 126 5.66 -3.59 -18.00
C PHE A 126 4.47 -4.48 -18.35
N ILE A 127 3.50 -4.60 -17.44
CA ILE A 127 2.30 -5.40 -17.67
C ILE A 127 1.26 -4.50 -18.34
N ARG A 128 1.18 -4.53 -19.68
CA ARG A 128 0.22 -3.73 -20.46
C ARG A 128 -0.92 -4.54 -21.08
N THR A 129 -0.84 -5.87 -21.03
CA THR A 129 -1.81 -6.78 -21.64
C THR A 129 -2.30 -7.83 -20.63
N SER A 130 -3.54 -8.30 -20.81
CA SER A 130 -4.16 -9.35 -20.00
C SER A 130 -3.88 -10.77 -20.52
N HIS A 131 -3.44 -10.91 -21.77
CA HIS A 131 -3.02 -12.18 -22.38
C HIS A 131 -1.62 -12.61 -21.95
#